data_AF-A0A3S4M409-F1
#
_entry.id   AF-A0A3S4M409-F1
#
_cell.length_a   1.000
_cell.length_b   1.000
_cell.length_c   1.000
_cell.angle_alpha   90.00
_cell.angle_beta   90.00
_cell.angle_gamma   90.00
#
_symmetry.space_group_name_H-M   'P 1'
#
loop_
_entity.id
_entity.type
_entity.pdbx_description
1 polymer ?
#
loop_
_entity_poly.entity_id
_entity_poly.type
_entity_poly.pdbx_seq_one_letter_code
_entity_poly.pdbx_strand_id
1 'polypeptide(L)' 'MLNTDNGKRYIYHDGNTKIGFNTLCTLYPDDKLGIIIIANDTVDQKRVGEIENSIKQLILQ' A
#
# COMPACT_ATOMS: atom_id res chain seq x y z
N MET A 1 10.54 -2.68 -1.48
CA MET A 1 10.65 -3.24 -2.83
C MET A 1 10.30 -2.16 -3.86
N LEU A 2 10.92 -2.21 -5.04
CA LEU A 2 10.62 -1.35 -6.18
C LEU A 2 9.70 -2.11 -7.14
N ASN A 3 8.68 -1.47 -7.69
CA ASN A 3 7.79 -2.07 -8.66
C ASN A 3 7.26 -1.03 -9.66
N THR A 4 6.51 -1.48 -10.66
CA THR A 4 5.96 -0.66 -11.74
C THR A 4 4.48 -0.94 -11.92
N ASP A 5 3.66 0.11 -12.02
CA ASP A 5 2.22 0.06 -12.32
C ASP A 5 1.92 1.08 -13.41
N ASN A 6 1.24 0.68 -14.49
CA ASN A 6 0.96 1.51 -15.66
C ASN A 6 2.18 2.30 -16.21
N GLY A 7 3.36 1.70 -16.17
CA GLY A 7 4.61 2.34 -16.63
C GLY A 7 5.24 3.32 -15.63
N LYS A 8 4.58 3.61 -14.51
CA LYS A 8 5.10 4.45 -13.42
C LYS A 8 5.73 3.59 -12.34
N ARG A 9 6.86 4.04 -11.79
CA ARG A 9 7.55 3.33 -10.71
C ARG A 9 6.97 3.70 -9.36
N TYR A 10 6.90 2.73 -8.46
CA TYR A 10 6.54 2.95 -7.07
C TYR A 10 7.43 2.13 -6.15
N ILE A 11 7.56 2.59 -4.91
CA ILE A 11 8.31 1.93 -3.86
C ILE A 11 7.30 1.49 -2.81
N TYR A 12 7.35 0.24 -2.38
CA TYR A 12 6.46 -0.26 -1.34
C TYR A 12 7.20 -1.10 -0.31
N HIS A 13 6.71 -1.13 0.91
CA HIS A 13 7.14 -2.06 1.94
C HIS A 13 5.93 -2.46 2.77
N ASP A 14 5.74 -3.76 2.92
CA ASP A 14 4.73 -4.35 3.78
C ASP A 14 5.37 -5.01 4.99
N GLY A 15 4.55 -5.17 6.04
CA GLY A 15 4.96 -5.84 7.25
C GLY A 15 3.76 -6.46 7.93
N ASN A 16 3.87 -7.75 8.22
CA ASN A 16 2.89 -8.50 8.99
C ASN A 16 3.59 -9.09 10.22
N THR A 17 3.13 -8.69 11.40
CA THR A 17 3.74 -9.12 12.68
C THR A 17 3.34 -10.53 13.09
N LYS A 18 2.41 -11.17 12.37
CA LYS A 18 1.72 -12.44 12.69
C LYS A 18 0.90 -12.42 13.98
N ILE A 19 0.99 -11.36 14.79
CA ILE A 19 0.32 -11.21 16.09
C ILE A 19 -0.71 -10.08 16.11
N GLY A 20 -1.27 -9.73 14.94
CA GLY A 20 -2.42 -8.82 14.84
C GLY A 20 -2.12 -7.41 14.33
N PHE A 21 -0.97 -7.18 13.69
CA PHE A 21 -0.73 -5.94 12.96
C PHE A 21 -0.26 -6.19 11.53
N ASN A 22 -0.89 -5.45 10.61
CA ASN A 22 -0.45 -5.29 9.24
C ASN A 22 -0.07 -3.85 8.95
N THR A 23 0.96 -3.68 8.14
CA THR A 23 1.46 -2.40 7.69
C THR A 23 1.69 -2.45 6.19
N LEU A 24 1.40 -1.33 5.52
CA LEU A 24 1.75 -1.10 4.13
C LEU A 24 2.17 0.35 3.98
N CYS A 25 3.35 0.56 3.43
CA CYS A 25 3.87 1.87 3.08
C CYS A 25 4.17 1.87 1.58
N THR A 26 3.49 2.72 0.82
CA THR A 26 3.66 2.82 -0.63
C THR A 26 3.89 4.27 -1.04
N LEU A 27 4.89 4.50 -1.89
CA LEU A 27 5.26 5.81 -2.43
C LEU A 27 5.17 5.77 -3.96
N TYR A 28 4.40 6.69 -4.52
CA TYR A 28 4.20 6.94 -5.95
C TYR A 28 4.81 8.32 -6.31
N PRO A 29 6.12 8.39 -6.64
CA PRO A 29 6.81 9.67 -6.85
C PRO A 29 6.22 10.51 -7.98
N ASP A 30 5.86 9.87 -9.10
CA ASP A 30 5.34 10.54 -10.29
C ASP A 30 3.99 11.24 -10.00
N ASP A 31 3.21 10.69 -9.07
CA ASP A 31 1.90 11.21 -8.65
C ASP A 31 1.98 12.09 -7.40
N LYS A 32 3.18 12.30 -6.85
CA LYS A 32 3.41 13.00 -5.57
C LYS A 32 2.55 12.47 -4.43
N LEU A 33 2.32 11.15 -4.41
CA LEU A 33 1.42 10.47 -3.48
C LEU A 33 2.20 9.48 -2.62
N GLY A 34 1.92 9.48 -1.31
CA GLY A 34 2.35 8.46 -0.38
C GLY A 34 1.16 7.95 0.43
N ILE A 35 1.05 6.63 0.57
CA ILE A 35 0.00 5.97 1.34
C ILE A 35 0.65 5.12 2.42
N ILE A 36 0.22 5.33 3.68
CA ILE A 36 0.62 4.51 4.82
C ILE A 36 -0.66 3.95 5.44
N ILE A 37 -0.72 2.62 5.56
CA ILE A 37 -1.81 1.91 6.23
C ILE A 37 -1.23 1.15 7.40
N ILE A 38 -1.84 1.34 8.57
CA ILE A 38 -1.55 0.60 9.81
C ILE A 38 -2.88 0.05 10.29
N ALA A 39 -3.00 -1.28 10.36
CA ALA A 39 -4.21 -1.97 10.79
C ALA A 39 -3.91 -2.85 12.01
N ASN A 40 -4.72 -2.75 13.07
CA ASN A 40 -4.63 -3.59 14.27
C ASN A 40 -5.39 -4.91 14.13
N ASP A 41 -5.33 -5.50 12.95
CA ASP A 41 -6.09 -6.70 12.64
C ASP A 41 -5.17 -7.73 11.98
N THR A 42 -5.47 -9.01 12.20
CA THR A 42 -4.86 -10.18 11.58
C THR A 42 -5.24 -10.36 10.11
N VAL A 43 -5.87 -9.37 9.49
CA VAL A 43 -6.24 -9.40 8.07
C VAL A 43 -5.08 -9.89 7.21
N ASP A 44 -5.40 -10.62 6.15
CA ASP A 44 -4.41 -10.96 5.13
C ASP A 44 -3.80 -9.66 4.57
N GLN A 45 -2.48 -9.63 4.40
CA GLN A 45 -1.74 -8.53 3.76
C GLN A 45 -2.35 -8.18 2.39
N LYS A 46 -2.93 -9.17 1.70
CA LYS A 46 -3.68 -8.95 0.46
C LYS A 46 -4.81 -7.94 0.61
N ARG A 47 -5.59 -8.02 1.70
CA ARG A 47 -6.72 -7.11 1.94
C ARG A 47 -6.26 -5.68 2.21
N VAL A 48 -5.09 -5.51 2.84
CA VAL A 48 -4.47 -4.20 3.01
C VAL A 48 -4.06 -3.61 1.65
N GLY A 49 -3.53 -4.44 0.74
CA GLY A 49 -3.25 -4.02 -0.64
C GLY A 49 -4.50 -3.64 -1.44
N GLU A 50 -5.62 -4.35 -1.27
CA GLU A 50 -6.90 -4.00 -1.90
C GLU A 50 -7.44 -2.65 -1.43
N ILE A 51 -7.30 -2.34 -0.13
CA ILE A 51 -7.65 -1.04 0.45
C ILE A 51 -6.76 0.06 -0.13
N GLU A 52 -5.44 -0.16 -0.18
CA GLU A 52 -4.49 0.79 -0.78
C GLU A 52 -4.86 1.12 -2.22
N ASN A 53 -5.12 0.09 -3.05
CA ASN A 53 -5.50 0.32 -4.43
C ASN A 53 -6.82 1.10 -4.55
N SER A 54 -7.79 0.82 -3.68
CA SER A 54 -9.07 1.56 -3.66
C SER A 54 -8.86 3.05 -3.30
N ILE A 55 -8.01 3.34 -2.30
CA ILE A 55 -7.63 4.71 -1.92
C ILE A 55 -6.90 5.40 -3.07
N LYS A 56 -5.92 4.73 -3.69
CA LYS A 56 -5.17 5.26 -4.84
C LYS A 56 -6.10 5.64 -5.98
N GLN A 57 -7.06 4.77 -6.33
CA GLN A 57 -8.05 5.07 -7.37
C GLN A 57 -8.95 6.25 -7.00
N LEU A 58 -9.34 6.41 -5.72
CA LEU A 58 -10.13 7.56 -5.28
C LEU A 58 -9.36 8.89 -5.35
N ILE A 59 -8.05 8.86 -5.09
CA ILE A 59 -7.20 10.07 -5.08
C ILE A 59 -6.77 10.47 -6.50
N LEU A 60 -6.46 9.49 -7.36
CA LEU A 60 -5.91 9.70 -8.70
C LEU A 60 -6.96 9.67 -9.82
N GLN A 61 -8.25 9.74 -9.46
CA GLN A 61 -9.38 9.89 -10.39
C GLN A 61 -9.21 11.09 -11.33
#